data_AF-A0A7V9B2D3-F1
#
_entry.id   AF-A0A7V9B2D3-F1
#
_cell.length_a   1.000
_cell.length_b   1.000
_cell.length_c   1.000
_cell.angle_alpha   90.00
_cell.angle_beta   90.00
_cell.angle_gamma   90.00
#
_symmetry.space_group_name_H-M   'P 1'
#
loop_
_entity.id
_entity.type
_entity.pdbx_description
1 polymer ?
#
loop_
_entity_poly.entity_id
_entity_poly.type
_entity_poly.pdbx_seq_one_letter_code
_entity_poly.pdbx_strand_id
1 'polypeptide(L)' 'ALYATVQMPKGIPVATVAIGGAMNAALLVVQMLSITDAALAAQLDDHRAAMVTR' A
#
# COMPACT_ATOMS: atom_id res chain seq x y z
N ALA A 1 -0.91 -2.17 -19.27
CA ALA A 1 -0.19 -2.03 -17.97
C ALA A 1 -0.69 -3.02 -16.92
N LEU A 2 -2.00 -3.03 -16.60
CA LEU A 2 -2.54 -3.89 -15.53
C LEU A 2 -2.23 -5.39 -15.70
N TYR A 3 -2.64 -6.01 -16.82
CA TYR A 3 -2.37 -7.44 -17.03
C TYR A 3 -0.89 -7.81 -17.04
N ALA A 4 -0.02 -6.89 -17.48
CA ALA A 4 1.43 -7.11 -17.46
C ALA A 4 2.05 -7.05 -16.04
N THR A 5 1.33 -6.52 -15.05
CA THR A 5 1.83 -6.37 -13.66
C THR A 5 1.15 -7.34 -12.70
N VAL A 6 -0.13 -7.64 -12.90
CA VAL A 6 -0.90 -8.53 -12.02
C VAL A 6 -0.75 -10.02 -12.37
N GLN A 7 -0.44 -10.37 -13.63
CA GLN A 7 -0.37 -11.77 -14.09
C GLN A 7 1.03 -12.37 -13.89
N MET A 8 1.51 -12.41 -12.65
CA MET A 8 2.83 -12.96 -12.35
C MET A 8 2.84 -14.50 -12.25
N PRO A 9 3.92 -15.17 -12.67
CA PRO A 9 4.06 -16.61 -12.51
C PRO A 9 4.15 -17.00 -11.03
N LYS A 10 3.81 -18.27 -10.74
CA LYS A 10 3.90 -18.82 -9.38
C LYS A 10 5.33 -18.68 -8.85
N GLY A 11 5.47 -18.20 -7.61
CA GLY A 11 6.75 -18.04 -6.91
C GLY A 11 7.35 -16.63 -6.95
N ILE A 12 6.82 -15.72 -7.78
CA ILE A 12 7.30 -14.32 -7.85
C ILE A 12 6.10 -13.39 -7.69
N PRO A 13 5.67 -13.07 -6.47
CA PRO A 13 4.51 -12.22 -6.25
C PRO A 13 4.82 -10.74 -6.54
N VAL A 14 3.82 -10.01 -7.04
CA VAL A 14 3.85 -8.55 -7.19
C VAL A 14 2.59 -7.95 -6.58
N ALA A 15 2.76 -7.00 -5.67
CA ALA A 15 1.63 -6.29 -5.06
C ALA A 15 1.12 -5.19 -6.01
N THR A 16 0.13 -5.54 -6.84
CA THR A 16 -0.45 -4.64 -7.83
C THR A 16 -1.61 -3.84 -7.22
N VAL A 17 -1.63 -2.53 -7.45
CA VAL A 17 -2.71 -1.62 -7.03
C VAL A 17 -3.53 -1.12 -8.23
N ALA A 18 -4.54 -0.27 -7.99
CA ALA A 18 -5.38 0.32 -9.04
C ALA A 18 -4.57 1.05 -10.13
N ILE A 19 -5.11 1.09 -11.36
CA ILE A 19 -4.52 1.87 -12.47
C ILE A 19 -4.49 3.34 -12.06
N GLY A 20 -3.31 3.98 -12.15
CA GLY A 20 -3.11 5.36 -11.67
C GLY A 20 -3.09 5.50 -10.14
N GLY A 21 -3.13 4.40 -9.39
CA GLY A 21 -3.19 4.35 -7.93
C GLY A 21 -1.86 4.59 -7.22
N ALA A 22 -1.07 5.58 -7.64
CA ALA A 22 0.25 5.85 -7.05
C ALA A 22 0.19 6.13 -5.54
N MET A 23 -0.86 6.85 -5.08
CA MET A 23 -1.10 7.06 -3.65
C MET A 23 -1.33 5.74 -2.90
N ASN A 24 -2.10 4.81 -3.47
CA ASN A 24 -2.34 3.50 -2.86
C ASN A 24 -1.05 2.67 -2.81
N ALA A 25 -0.19 2.77 -3.82
CA ALA A 25 1.13 2.14 -3.79
C ALA A 25 2.00 2.70 -2.66
N ALA A 26 2.04 4.03 -2.48
CA ALA A 26 2.78 4.66 -1.39
C ALA A 26 2.24 4.23 -0.01
N LEU A 27 0.92 4.22 0.17
CA LEU A 27 0.29 3.76 1.41
C LEU A 27 0.56 2.28 1.69
N LEU A 28 0.63 1.44 0.64
CA LEU A 28 1.00 0.04 0.79
C LEU A 28 2.46 -0.13 1.26
N VAL A 29 3.38 0.68 0.73
CA VAL A 29 4.78 0.69 1.19
C VAL A 29 4.87 1.14 2.64
N VAL A 30 4.17 2.22 3.02
CA VAL A 30 4.15 2.69 4.42
C VAL A 30 3.59 1.61 5.35
N GLN A 31 2.54 0.89 4.93
CA GLN A 31 2.02 -0.26 5.67
C GLN A 31 3.08 -1.35 5.89
N MET A 32 3.86 -1.69 4.86
CA MET A 32 4.94 -2.68 5.00
C MET A 32 6.03 -2.21 5.96
N LEU A 33 6.44 -0.94 5.89
CA LEU A 33 7.47 -0.37 6.75
C LEU A 33 7.00 -0.25 8.22
N SER A 34 5.71 0.05 8.43
CA SER A 34 5.13 0.17 9.76
C SER A 34 5.13 -1.13 10.57
N ILE A 35 5.37 -2.29 9.94
CA ILE A 35 5.52 -3.58 10.64
C ILE A 35 6.66 -3.52 11.66
N THR A 36 7.73 -2.79 11.34
CA THR A 36 8.93 -2.68 12.18
C THR A 36 9.17 -1.28 12.73
N ASP A 37 8.42 -0.28 12.25
CA ASP A 37 8.54 1.12 12.67
C ASP A 37 7.24 1.61 13.34
N ALA A 38 7.27 1.70 14.66
CA ALA A 38 6.14 2.14 15.47
C ALA A 38 5.74 3.60 15.23
N ALA A 39 6.68 4.47 14.83
CA ALA A 39 6.37 5.86 14.53
C ALA A 39 5.61 5.98 13.19
N LEU A 40 5.97 5.16 12.20
CA LEU A 40 5.20 5.06 10.95
C LEU A 40 3.83 4.43 11.17
N ALA A 41 3.72 3.44 12.06
CA ALA A 41 2.43 2.84 12.41
C ALA A 41 1.45 3.89 12.97
N ALA A 42 1.90 4.70 13.93
CA ALA A 42 1.09 5.77 14.51
C ALA A 42 0.63 6.79 13.45
N GLN A 43 1.56 7.26 12.59
CA GLN A 43 1.22 8.20 11.51
C GLN A 43 0.23 7.63 10.50
N LEU A 44 0.32 6.33 10.20
CA LEU A 44 -0.60 5.65 9.30
C LEU A 44 -2.00 5.54 9.91
N ASP A 45 -2.10 5.28 11.21
CA ASP A 45 -3.38 5.21 11.92
C ASP A 45 -4.05 6.59 12.01
N ASP A 46 -3.29 7.64 12.29
CA ASP A 46 -3.77 9.02 12.25
C ASP A 46 -4.31 9.38 10.85
N HIS A 47 -3.57 9.01 9.81
CA HIS A 47 -4.00 9.22 8.43
C HIS A 47 -5.31 8.49 8.10
N ARG A 48 -5.50 7.27 8.59
CA ARG A 48 -6.74 6.49 8.41
C ARG A 48 -7.92 7.10 9.18
N ALA A 49 -7.71 7.53 10.42
CA ALA A 49 -8.74 8.18 11.21
C ALA A 49 -9.24 9.48 10.55
N ALA A 50 -8.32 10.24 9.95
CA ALA A 50 -8.66 11.44 9.19
C ALA A 50 -9.52 11.15 7.94
N MET A 51 -9.38 9.97 7.31
CA MET A 51 -10.20 9.59 6.15
C MET A 51 -11.63 9.17 6.52
N VAL A 52 -11.85 8.56 7.69
CA VAL A 52 -13.18 8.13 8.16
C VAL A 52 -14.07 9.32 8.52
N THR A 53 -13.46 10.43 8.91
CA THR A 53 -14.17 11.64 9.36
C THR A 53 -14.63 12.52 8.17
N ARG A 54 -14.59 12.01 6.94
CA ARG A 54 -14.86 12.75 5.70
C ARG A 54 -15.94 12.05 4.87
#